data_AF-A0A6A6FM32-F1
#
_entry.id   AF-A0A6A6FM32-F1
#
_cell.length_a   1.000
_cell.length_b   1.000
_cell.length_c   1.000
_cell.angle_alpha   90.00
_cell.angle_beta   90.00
_cell.angle_gamma   90.00
#
_symmetry.space_group_name_H-M   'P 1'
#
loop_
_entity.id
_entity.type
_entity.pdbx_description
1 polymer ?
#
loop_
_entity_poly.entity_id
_entity_poly.type
_entity_poly.pdbx_seq_one_letter_code
_entity_poly.pdbx_strand_id
1 'polypeptide(L)'
;MTSPEKKYWLVWLGGEAGYNANLLPHPTQPDRWVVVAQHDRTDEITLELQELVCTAGFLMDKLVCEEAPAVIQVAPSIVGNCTEDESWINSIVGPRDARMFYGPDVPYLMYGSPSAHACLGIWLHDGRMLLPPFQAAVHADIGLFKEATELQKPEPWHKFEKNFFLIWDEKGGIYVHTDLWPKRMYAQLGPGGNVGDDLAPQTAEADERCMEAFMPAVRHYEYTTESIHQATNSLSITMCARADPTCTPTDSNTFIMTIFHWKAMREFHGIYEPYIMLFKRTAPFTIHAIGQRPYWVHGRGPFTAESGNPKFRGHEDQVPKGHTEQIYITSMSWKNKGQTYHGYIDDPIFLGFGIEDGKAGVIDVHAGDLLKDLADSAAPPAQAPPAVVPPAQAPPPVAPPVQVPPAAAPAPMAAPPPPAAAAPAPAPVR
;
A
#
# COMPACT_ATOMS: atom_id res chain seq x y z
N MET A 1 9.11 9.31 -12.91
CA MET A 1 9.18 7.99 -13.57
C MET A 1 10.22 8.01 -14.65
N THR A 2 11.28 7.24 -14.44
CA THR A 2 12.41 7.12 -15.38
C THR A 2 12.28 5.95 -16.34
N SER A 3 11.20 5.17 -16.25
CA SER A 3 10.91 4.10 -17.21
C SER A 3 10.73 4.65 -18.63
N PRO A 4 11.13 3.90 -19.67
CA PRO A 4 11.05 4.37 -21.06
C PRO A 4 9.64 4.82 -21.47
N GLU A 5 8.62 4.07 -21.05
CA GLU A 5 7.20 4.36 -21.34
C GLU A 5 6.54 5.24 -20.28
N LYS A 6 7.30 5.68 -19.27
CA LYS A 6 6.79 6.35 -18.06
C LYS A 6 5.72 5.54 -17.33
N LYS A 7 5.69 4.21 -17.48
CA LYS A 7 4.83 3.28 -16.75
C LYS A 7 5.58 2.69 -15.55
N TYR A 8 4.89 1.99 -14.67
CA TYR A 8 5.55 1.19 -13.66
C TYR A 8 6.39 0.04 -14.25
N TRP A 9 7.40 -0.39 -13.50
CA TRP A 9 8.12 -1.63 -13.77
C TRP A 9 7.49 -2.76 -12.99
N LEU A 10 7.32 -3.92 -13.63
CA LEU A 10 7.04 -5.16 -12.90
C LEU A 10 8.32 -5.62 -12.20
N VAL A 11 8.14 -6.18 -11.01
CA VAL A 11 9.20 -6.86 -10.26
C VAL A 11 9.15 -8.34 -10.61
N TRP A 12 10.23 -8.85 -11.20
CA TRP A 12 10.36 -10.25 -11.61
C TRP A 12 11.15 -11.05 -10.57
N LEU A 13 10.45 -11.89 -9.82
CA LEU A 13 10.99 -12.69 -8.71
C LEU A 13 11.55 -14.04 -9.19
N GLY A 14 12.31 -14.04 -10.29
CA GLY A 14 12.99 -15.26 -10.77
C GLY A 14 12.07 -16.40 -11.22
N GLY A 15 10.79 -16.12 -11.50
CA GLY A 15 9.77 -17.12 -11.85
C GLY A 15 8.78 -17.42 -10.72
N GLU A 16 9.05 -16.97 -9.49
CA GLU A 16 8.11 -17.06 -8.37
C GLU A 16 7.01 -15.99 -8.48
N ALA A 17 5.81 -16.32 -8.00
CA ALA A 17 4.70 -15.38 -7.91
C ALA A 17 4.81 -14.56 -6.62
N GLY A 18 4.62 -13.24 -6.71
CA GLY A 18 4.65 -12.41 -5.52
C GLY A 18 4.16 -10.99 -5.75
N TYR A 19 3.77 -10.35 -4.66
CA TYR A 19 3.16 -9.03 -4.63
C TYR A 19 3.68 -8.22 -3.43
N ASN A 20 3.25 -6.96 -3.28
CA ASN A 20 3.66 -6.07 -2.18
C ASN A 20 5.17 -5.84 -2.08
N ALA A 21 5.80 -5.49 -3.20
CA ALA A 21 7.24 -5.25 -3.19
C ALA A 21 7.65 -4.08 -2.27
N ASN A 22 8.73 -4.32 -1.54
CA ASN A 22 9.51 -3.38 -0.77
C ASN A 22 10.91 -3.32 -1.37
N LEU A 23 11.51 -2.14 -1.40
CA LEU A 23 12.83 -1.94 -1.98
C LEU A 23 13.69 -1.11 -1.05
N LEU A 24 14.93 -1.52 -0.82
CA LEU A 24 15.96 -0.69 -0.21
C LEU A 24 17.22 -0.68 -1.10
N PRO A 25 17.95 0.44 -1.19
CA PRO A 25 19.26 0.46 -1.82
C PRO A 25 20.18 -0.62 -1.24
N HIS A 26 20.83 -1.39 -2.12
CA HIS A 26 21.78 -2.41 -1.68
C HIS A 26 22.94 -1.75 -0.93
N PRO A 27 23.38 -2.29 0.22
CA PRO A 27 24.35 -1.60 1.09
C PRO A 27 25.73 -1.44 0.44
N THR A 28 26.18 -2.43 -0.35
CA THR A 28 27.51 -2.42 -0.98
C THR A 28 27.49 -2.21 -2.50
N GLN A 29 26.49 -2.71 -3.22
CA GLN A 29 26.42 -2.66 -4.68
C GLN A 29 25.66 -1.41 -5.19
N PRO A 30 26.26 -0.58 -6.06
CA PRO A 30 25.54 0.52 -6.71
C PRO A 30 24.52 -0.02 -7.73
N ASP A 31 23.44 0.74 -7.97
CA ASP A 31 22.38 0.39 -8.94
C ASP A 31 21.78 -1.01 -8.73
N ARG A 32 21.75 -1.43 -7.47
CA ARG A 32 21.12 -2.66 -6.99
C ARG A 32 20.27 -2.36 -5.79
N TRP A 33 19.20 -3.13 -5.64
CA TRP A 33 18.24 -2.99 -4.56
C TRP A 33 17.95 -4.34 -3.95
N VAL A 34 17.79 -4.36 -2.63
CA VAL A 34 17.23 -5.51 -1.92
C VAL A 34 15.73 -5.41 -2.05
N VAL A 35 15.11 -6.46 -2.58
CA VAL A 35 13.67 -6.55 -2.77
C VAL A 35 13.11 -7.54 -1.76
N VAL A 36 12.01 -7.17 -1.10
CA VAL A 36 11.19 -8.09 -0.30
C VAL A 36 9.76 -8.07 -0.81
N ALA A 37 9.14 -9.22 -1.03
CA ALA A 37 7.78 -9.34 -1.54
C ALA A 37 7.05 -10.55 -0.95
N GLN A 38 5.75 -10.42 -0.75
CA GLN A 38 4.90 -11.52 -0.28
C GLN A 38 4.86 -12.61 -1.33
N HIS A 39 5.17 -13.86 -0.93
CA HIS A 39 5.07 -15.04 -1.79
C HIS A 39 3.58 -15.36 -2.01
N ASP A 40 3.12 -15.33 -3.27
CA ASP A 40 1.79 -15.83 -3.61
C ASP A 40 1.81 -17.36 -3.71
N ARG A 41 1.22 -17.99 -2.71
CA ARG A 41 1.07 -19.46 -2.61
C ARG A 41 -0.40 -19.89 -2.69
N THR A 42 -1.26 -19.08 -3.31
CA THR A 42 -2.71 -19.32 -3.35
C THR A 42 -3.07 -20.66 -4.00
N ASP A 43 -2.24 -21.15 -4.93
CA ASP A 43 -2.44 -22.43 -5.61
C ASP A 43 -1.86 -23.64 -4.84
N GLU A 44 -1.25 -23.41 -3.67
CA GLU A 44 -0.67 -24.44 -2.83
C GLU A 44 -1.60 -24.83 -1.66
N ILE A 45 -1.58 -26.10 -1.27
CA ILE A 45 -2.29 -26.58 -0.07
C ILE A 45 -1.39 -26.32 1.15
N THR A 46 -1.33 -25.07 1.58
CA THR A 46 -0.51 -24.62 2.72
C THR A 46 -1.20 -23.51 3.52
N LEU A 47 -0.91 -23.45 4.82
CA LEU A 47 -1.31 -22.35 5.71
C LEU A 47 -0.11 -21.47 6.09
N GLU A 48 1.04 -21.72 5.47
CA GLU A 48 2.28 -20.96 5.70
C GLU A 48 2.39 -19.81 4.70
N LEU A 49 2.45 -18.60 5.25
CA LEU A 49 2.80 -17.39 4.53
C LEU A 49 4.32 -17.20 4.52
N GLN A 50 4.83 -16.66 3.42
CA GLN A 50 6.26 -16.48 3.21
C GLN A 50 6.55 -15.12 2.58
N GLU A 51 7.69 -14.55 2.93
CA GLU A 51 8.24 -13.38 2.26
C GLU A 51 9.48 -13.82 1.48
N LEU A 52 9.57 -13.38 0.23
CA LEU A 52 10.70 -13.62 -0.65
C LEU A 52 11.69 -12.45 -0.58
N VAL A 53 12.99 -12.74 -0.60
CA VAL A 53 14.06 -11.74 -0.67
C VAL A 53 15.00 -12.03 -1.83
N CYS A 54 15.41 -10.99 -2.56
CA CYS A 54 16.44 -11.09 -3.57
C CYS A 54 17.21 -9.77 -3.71
N THR A 55 18.39 -9.83 -4.34
CA THR A 55 19.02 -8.63 -4.93
C THR A 55 18.51 -8.48 -6.35
N ALA A 56 18.10 -7.27 -6.72
CA ALA A 56 17.54 -6.98 -8.03
C ALA A 56 18.20 -5.76 -8.69
N GLY A 57 18.20 -5.77 -10.02
CA GLY A 57 18.63 -4.66 -10.86
C GLY A 57 17.66 -4.45 -12.03
N PHE A 58 17.71 -3.28 -12.66
CA PHE A 58 16.92 -3.04 -13.86
C PHE A 58 17.52 -3.80 -15.05
N LEU A 59 16.68 -4.59 -15.71
CA LEU A 59 17.01 -5.26 -16.96
C LEU A 59 15.84 -5.06 -17.92
N MET A 60 16.12 -4.40 -19.05
CA MET A 60 15.10 -3.95 -19.99
C MET A 60 14.04 -3.06 -19.30
N ASP A 61 12.78 -3.45 -19.33
CA ASP A 61 11.61 -2.77 -18.79
C ASP A 61 11.10 -3.40 -17.48
N LYS A 62 11.97 -4.11 -16.74
CA LYS A 62 11.63 -4.77 -15.47
C LYS A 62 12.71 -4.58 -14.41
N LEU A 63 12.30 -4.70 -13.14
CA LEU A 63 13.22 -4.91 -12.04
C LEU A 63 13.34 -6.42 -11.80
N VAL A 64 14.53 -6.98 -11.98
CA VAL A 64 14.72 -8.44 -12.07
C VAL A 64 15.64 -8.91 -10.95
N CYS A 65 15.23 -9.92 -10.19
CA CYS A 65 16.10 -10.61 -9.26
C CYS A 65 17.29 -11.24 -10.01
N GLU A 66 18.50 -11.02 -9.50
CA GLU A 66 19.74 -11.55 -10.11
C GLU A 66 19.85 -13.07 -9.98
N GLU A 67 19.29 -13.60 -8.88
CA GLU A 67 19.22 -15.02 -8.56
C GLU A 67 17.77 -15.39 -8.18
N ALA A 68 17.49 -16.69 -8.05
CA ALA A 68 16.21 -17.14 -7.52
C ALA A 68 16.00 -16.54 -6.12
N PRO A 69 14.81 -15.99 -5.80
CA PRO A 69 14.57 -15.40 -4.50
C PRO A 69 14.63 -16.47 -3.40
N ALA A 70 15.08 -16.06 -2.22
CA ALA A 70 15.10 -16.91 -1.04
C ALA A 70 13.91 -16.58 -0.13
N VAL A 71 13.40 -17.57 0.60
CA VAL A 71 12.40 -17.34 1.66
C VAL A 71 13.09 -16.72 2.88
N ILE A 72 12.58 -15.59 3.36
CA ILE A 72 13.07 -14.95 4.59
C ILE A 72 12.80 -15.87 5.78
N GLN A 73 13.85 -16.17 6.54
CA GLN A 73 13.77 -17.03 7.73
C GLN A 73 13.40 -16.19 8.96
N VAL A 74 12.11 -16.00 9.20
CA VAL A 74 11.62 -15.36 10.44
C VAL A 74 11.54 -16.36 11.59
N ALA A 75 11.45 -15.85 12.82
CA ALA A 75 11.16 -16.69 13.98
C ALA A 75 9.81 -17.40 13.80
N PRO A 76 9.65 -18.66 14.29
CA PRO A 76 8.38 -19.36 14.22
C PRO A 76 7.23 -18.54 14.84
N SER A 77 6.08 -18.51 14.17
CA SER A 77 4.88 -17.87 14.72
C SER A 77 4.49 -18.51 16.04
N ILE A 78 4.06 -17.68 16.98
CA ILE A 78 3.39 -18.12 18.20
C ILE A 78 1.97 -18.62 17.88
N VAL A 79 1.32 -19.27 18.85
CA VAL A 79 -0.12 -19.55 18.76
C VAL A 79 -0.86 -18.22 18.98
N GLY A 80 -1.71 -17.85 18.02
CA GLY A 80 -2.49 -16.62 18.08
C GLY A 80 -3.65 -16.68 19.07
N ASN A 81 -4.24 -15.51 19.34
CA ASN A 81 -5.40 -15.37 20.22
C ASN A 81 -6.72 -15.18 19.43
N CYS A 82 -6.84 -15.77 18.24
CA CYS A 82 -8.07 -15.68 17.45
C CYS A 82 -9.17 -16.57 18.04
N THR A 83 -10.36 -16.00 18.27
CA THR A 83 -11.52 -16.71 18.82
C THR A 83 -12.66 -16.81 17.80
N GLU A 84 -13.65 -17.64 18.10
CA GLU A 84 -14.90 -17.73 17.33
C GLU A 84 -14.67 -18.04 15.83
N ASP A 85 -15.29 -17.25 14.94
CA ASP A 85 -15.30 -17.44 13.48
C ASP A 85 -13.92 -17.27 12.83
N GLU A 86 -12.93 -16.77 13.58
CA GLU A 86 -11.56 -16.53 13.14
C GLU A 86 -10.56 -17.48 13.78
N SER A 87 -11.02 -18.45 14.59
CA SER A 87 -10.16 -19.46 15.21
C SER A 87 -9.28 -20.23 14.22
N TRP A 88 -9.73 -20.39 12.98
CA TRP A 88 -8.95 -21.00 11.90
C TRP A 88 -7.67 -20.22 11.54
N ILE A 89 -7.64 -18.90 11.78
CA ILE A 89 -6.47 -18.05 11.54
C ILE A 89 -5.29 -18.44 12.45
N ASN A 90 -5.56 -19.04 13.62
CA ASN A 90 -4.48 -19.57 14.49
C ASN A 90 -3.66 -20.68 13.84
N SER A 91 -4.15 -21.28 12.74
CA SER A 91 -3.41 -22.29 11.98
C SER A 91 -2.56 -21.68 10.85
N ILE A 92 -2.70 -20.38 10.58
CA ILE A 92 -1.89 -19.66 9.61
C ILE A 92 -0.60 -19.22 10.30
N VAL A 93 0.54 -19.53 9.70
CA VAL A 93 1.86 -19.23 10.25
C VAL A 93 2.70 -18.43 9.25
N GLY A 94 3.78 -17.82 9.75
CA GLY A 94 4.72 -17.06 8.95
C GLY A 94 4.37 -15.57 8.83
N PRO A 95 5.25 -14.80 8.16
CA PRO A 95 5.11 -13.37 7.99
C PRO A 95 4.07 -13.04 6.91
N ARG A 96 3.28 -12.00 7.17
CA ARG A 96 2.25 -11.47 6.27
C ARG A 96 2.51 -9.99 5.98
N ASP A 97 2.37 -9.60 4.71
CA ASP A 97 2.35 -8.22 4.24
C ASP A 97 3.52 -7.40 4.80
N ALA A 98 4.73 -7.94 4.68
CA ALA A 98 5.90 -7.33 5.28
C ALA A 98 6.21 -5.96 4.69
N ARG A 99 6.76 -5.10 5.53
CA ARG A 99 7.29 -3.78 5.21
C ARG A 99 8.75 -3.71 5.56
N MET A 100 9.59 -3.56 4.54
CA MET A 100 11.02 -3.33 4.71
C MET A 100 11.31 -1.84 4.54
N PHE A 101 11.95 -1.23 5.54
CA PHE A 101 12.25 0.20 5.55
C PHE A 101 13.52 0.51 6.33
N TYR A 102 14.08 1.69 6.15
CA TYR A 102 15.16 2.22 6.98
C TYR A 102 14.62 3.03 8.15
N GLY A 103 15.18 2.82 9.33
CA GLY A 103 15.29 3.89 10.34
C GLY A 103 16.50 4.78 10.04
N PRO A 104 16.89 5.69 10.94
CA PRO A 104 18.01 6.60 10.72
C PRO A 104 19.31 5.89 10.30
N ASP A 105 19.61 4.74 10.92
CA ASP A 105 20.92 4.08 10.75
C ASP A 105 20.84 2.68 10.15
N VAL A 106 19.72 1.96 10.35
CA VAL A 106 19.63 0.52 10.06
C VAL A 106 18.30 0.13 9.42
N PRO A 107 18.26 -0.94 8.60
CA PRO A 107 17.03 -1.45 8.03
C PRO A 107 16.23 -2.23 9.08
N TYR A 108 14.91 -2.23 8.93
CA TYR A 108 13.98 -3.03 9.70
C TYR A 108 13.04 -3.78 8.77
N LEU A 109 12.57 -4.93 9.23
CA LEU A 109 11.45 -5.66 8.65
C LEU A 109 10.30 -5.69 9.66
N MET A 110 9.15 -5.19 9.25
CA MET A 110 7.91 -5.24 10.01
C MET A 110 6.92 -6.16 9.30
N TYR A 111 6.21 -7.03 10.00
CA TYR A 111 5.28 -7.97 9.36
C TYR A 111 4.13 -8.37 10.29
N GLY A 112 3.01 -8.76 9.70
CA GLY A 112 1.89 -9.37 10.42
C GLY A 112 2.16 -10.83 10.73
N SER A 113 1.76 -11.30 11.92
CA SER A 113 1.81 -12.71 12.33
C SER A 113 0.84 -12.91 13.51
N PRO A 114 0.46 -14.15 13.87
CA PRO A 114 -0.29 -14.42 15.10
C PRO A 114 0.27 -13.66 16.32
N SER A 115 -0.65 -13.16 17.15
CA SER A 115 -0.37 -12.25 18.28
C SER A 115 -0.63 -12.89 19.62
N ALA A 116 0.13 -12.47 20.64
CA ALA A 116 -0.10 -12.87 22.02
C ALA A 116 -1.26 -12.10 22.68
N HIS A 117 -1.75 -11.03 22.03
CA HIS A 117 -2.71 -10.09 22.58
C HIS A 117 -3.98 -10.01 21.72
N ALA A 118 -3.82 -9.72 20.43
CA ALA A 118 -4.88 -9.69 19.43
C ALA A 118 -4.95 -11.02 18.64
N CYS A 119 -5.82 -11.11 17.63
CA CYS A 119 -5.80 -12.26 16.72
C CYS A 119 -4.56 -12.21 15.81
N LEU A 120 -4.31 -11.07 15.16
CA LEU A 120 -3.07 -10.79 14.42
C LEU A 120 -2.41 -9.53 14.98
N GLY A 121 -1.07 -9.58 15.05
CA GLY A 121 -0.20 -8.54 15.60
C GLY A 121 0.86 -8.12 14.59
N ILE A 122 1.52 -7.00 14.88
CA ILE A 122 2.65 -6.53 14.10
C ILE A 122 3.94 -6.85 14.83
N TRP A 123 4.87 -7.48 14.13
CA TRP A 123 6.20 -7.84 14.61
C TRP A 123 7.25 -6.97 13.93
N LEU A 124 8.27 -6.58 14.67
CA LEU A 124 9.39 -5.77 14.22
C LEU A 124 10.70 -6.52 14.45
N HIS A 125 11.59 -6.50 13.46
CA HIS A 125 12.89 -7.15 13.50
C HIS A 125 13.93 -6.27 12.82
N ASP A 126 15.14 -6.18 13.38
CA ASP A 126 16.31 -5.63 12.69
C ASP A 126 16.56 -6.38 11.38
N GLY A 127 16.50 -5.66 10.26
CA GLY A 127 16.61 -6.24 8.92
C GLY A 127 17.97 -6.89 8.69
N ARG A 128 19.03 -6.47 9.41
CA ARG A 128 20.36 -7.09 9.30
C ARG A 128 20.39 -8.51 9.83
N MET A 129 19.41 -8.94 10.62
CA MET A 129 19.32 -10.31 11.10
C MET A 129 18.68 -11.23 10.06
N LEU A 130 17.82 -10.69 9.20
CA LEU A 130 16.98 -11.46 8.29
C LEU A 130 17.44 -11.39 6.82
N LEU A 131 18.08 -10.29 6.42
CA LEU A 131 18.31 -9.97 5.02
C LEU A 131 19.80 -10.16 4.67
N PRO A 132 20.15 -11.19 3.86
CA PRO A 132 21.55 -11.54 3.60
C PRO A 132 22.43 -10.39 3.08
N PRO A 133 21.97 -9.51 2.16
CA PRO A 133 22.77 -8.36 1.72
C PRO A 133 23.18 -7.41 2.85
N PHE A 134 22.36 -7.32 3.90
CA PHE A 134 22.61 -6.46 5.06
C PHE A 134 23.42 -7.16 6.17
N GLN A 135 23.37 -8.48 6.26
CA GLN A 135 24.23 -9.28 7.15
C GLN A 135 25.72 -9.10 6.82
N ALA A 136 26.06 -9.01 5.53
CA ALA A 136 27.44 -8.80 5.08
C ALA A 136 27.98 -7.39 5.41
N ALA A 137 27.08 -6.42 5.63
CA ALA A 137 27.42 -5.04 5.99
C ALA A 137 27.48 -4.81 7.51
N VAL A 138 27.41 -5.87 8.32
CA VAL A 138 27.45 -5.78 9.79
C VAL A 138 28.84 -5.34 10.25
N HIS A 139 29.01 -4.03 10.40
CA HIS A 139 30.15 -3.40 11.06
C HIS A 139 29.74 -2.59 12.31
N ALA A 140 28.44 -2.55 12.62
CA ALA A 140 27.87 -1.77 13.73
C ALA A 140 27.28 -2.66 14.82
N ASP A 141 27.27 -2.16 16.06
CA ASP A 141 26.54 -2.80 17.16
C ASP A 141 25.08 -3.05 16.75
N ILE A 142 24.63 -4.29 16.95
CA ILE A 142 23.23 -4.65 16.73
C ILE A 142 22.43 -4.03 17.89
N GLY A 143 21.52 -3.13 17.54
CA GLY A 143 20.78 -2.31 18.50
C GLY A 143 19.45 -2.96 18.92
N LEU A 144 18.36 -2.23 18.74
CA LEU A 144 17.02 -2.64 19.11
C LEU A 144 16.46 -3.71 18.17
N PHE A 145 15.54 -4.54 18.69
CA PHE A 145 14.77 -5.51 17.91
C PHE A 145 15.64 -6.54 17.17
N LYS A 146 16.75 -6.96 17.79
CA LYS A 146 17.61 -8.04 17.29
C LYS A 146 16.84 -9.34 17.07
N GLU A 147 15.86 -9.62 17.91
CA GLU A 147 14.92 -10.73 17.74
C GLU A 147 13.56 -10.16 17.32
N ALA A 148 12.73 -11.00 16.69
CA ALA A 148 11.36 -10.65 16.35
C ALA A 148 10.61 -10.17 17.60
N THR A 149 10.14 -8.93 17.58
CA THR A 149 9.52 -8.27 18.72
C THR A 149 8.11 -7.81 18.34
N GLU A 150 7.10 -8.31 19.04
CA GLU A 150 5.71 -7.87 18.85
C GLU A 150 5.53 -6.43 19.35
N LEU A 151 4.86 -5.59 18.54
CA LEU A 151 4.49 -4.24 18.91
C LEU A 151 3.15 -4.24 19.64
N GLN A 152 3.17 -3.83 20.90
CA GLN A 152 2.06 -4.02 21.84
C GLN A 152 1.43 -2.67 22.18
N LYS A 153 0.30 -2.33 21.52
CA LYS A 153 -0.46 -1.14 21.90
C LYS A 153 -1.25 -1.35 23.19
N PRO A 154 -1.44 -0.30 24.01
CA PRO A 154 -2.39 -0.36 25.11
C PRO A 154 -3.80 -0.70 24.60
N GLU A 155 -4.60 -1.35 25.44
CA GLU A 155 -6.00 -1.59 25.14
C GLU A 155 -6.77 -0.28 24.88
N PRO A 156 -7.80 -0.28 24.02
CA PRO A 156 -8.37 -1.45 23.34
C PRO A 156 -7.61 -1.86 22.07
N TRP A 157 -7.46 -3.18 21.91
CA TRP A 157 -6.94 -3.78 20.68
C TRP A 157 -8.01 -3.88 19.60
N HIS A 158 -7.58 -3.73 18.35
CA HIS A 158 -8.34 -4.21 17.22
C HIS A 158 -8.22 -5.74 17.16
N LYS A 159 -9.19 -6.39 16.52
CA LYS A 159 -9.08 -7.82 16.23
C LYS A 159 -7.82 -8.14 15.42
N PHE A 160 -7.56 -7.31 14.41
CA PHE A 160 -6.37 -7.39 13.56
C PHE A 160 -5.59 -6.10 13.70
N GLU A 161 -4.51 -6.15 14.48
CA GLU A 161 -3.53 -5.06 14.48
C GLU A 161 -2.80 -5.08 13.15
N LYS A 162 -2.93 -3.99 12.40
CA LYS A 162 -2.41 -3.89 11.05
C LYS A 162 -1.99 -2.46 10.77
N ASN A 163 -1.14 -2.33 9.76
CA ASN A 163 -0.74 -1.06 9.18
C ASN A 163 0.06 -0.10 10.09
N PHE A 164 0.73 -0.61 11.12
CA PHE A 164 1.64 0.21 11.90
C PHE A 164 2.77 0.75 11.02
N PHE A 165 3.30 1.92 11.35
CA PHE A 165 4.57 2.39 10.81
C PHE A 165 5.35 3.14 11.88
N LEU A 166 6.67 3.11 11.74
CA LEU A 166 7.56 3.81 12.66
C LEU A 166 7.87 5.23 12.18
N ILE A 167 8.17 6.08 13.16
CA ILE A 167 8.55 7.48 12.99
C ILE A 167 9.68 7.80 13.97
N TRP A 168 10.63 8.62 13.53
CA TRP A 168 11.76 9.05 14.34
C TRP A 168 11.78 10.56 14.47
N ASP A 169 11.96 11.04 15.70
CA ASP A 169 12.16 12.47 15.95
C ASP A 169 13.61 12.91 15.68
N GLU A 170 13.89 14.20 15.83
CA GLU A 170 15.22 14.77 15.63
C GLU A 170 16.28 14.28 16.64
N LYS A 171 15.85 13.68 17.76
CA LYS A 171 16.70 13.16 18.84
C LYS A 171 16.93 11.66 18.74
N GLY A 172 16.37 11.00 17.72
CA GLY A 172 16.45 9.56 17.53
C GLY A 172 15.45 8.76 18.36
N GLY A 173 14.49 9.42 19.01
CA GLY A 173 13.36 8.78 19.67
C GLY A 173 12.50 8.03 18.66
N ILE A 174 12.15 6.79 18.98
CA ILE A 174 11.33 5.93 18.12
C ILE A 174 9.88 6.02 18.56
N TYR A 175 9.01 6.24 17.61
CA TYR A 175 7.57 6.31 17.80
C TYR A 175 6.89 5.36 16.82
N VAL A 176 5.70 4.89 17.18
CA VAL A 176 4.87 4.07 16.30
C VAL A 176 3.53 4.77 16.12
N HIS A 177 3.08 4.80 14.87
CA HIS A 177 1.77 5.26 14.49
C HIS A 177 0.89 4.03 14.21
N THR A 178 -0.14 3.84 15.03
CA THR A 178 -0.98 2.63 15.00
C THR A 178 -2.27 2.86 14.23
N ASP A 179 -2.85 4.05 14.34
CA ASP A 179 -4.15 4.38 13.77
C ASP A 179 -4.11 5.79 13.15
N LEU A 180 -4.63 5.93 11.92
CA LEU A 180 -4.81 7.22 11.26
C LEU A 180 -6.26 7.71 11.32
N TRP A 181 -7.23 6.80 11.23
CA TRP A 181 -8.64 7.12 11.08
C TRP A 181 -9.50 6.05 11.78
N PRO A 182 -10.64 6.40 12.39
CA PRO A 182 -11.26 7.73 12.46
C PRO A 182 -10.57 8.67 13.46
N LYS A 183 -9.77 8.12 14.36
CA LYS A 183 -8.97 8.88 15.31
C LYS A 183 -7.52 8.47 15.17
N ARG A 184 -6.64 9.45 15.10
CA ARG A 184 -5.20 9.21 15.04
C ARG A 184 -4.71 8.68 16.39
N MET A 185 -3.76 7.75 16.38
CA MET A 185 -3.06 7.24 17.55
C MET A 185 -1.58 7.03 17.22
N TYR A 186 -0.73 7.62 18.05
CA TYR A 186 0.71 7.42 17.97
C TYR A 186 1.34 7.62 19.33
N ALA A 187 2.39 6.86 19.61
CA ALA A 187 3.04 6.86 20.91
C ALA A 187 4.52 6.51 20.78
N GLN A 188 5.27 6.80 21.84
CA GLN A 188 6.67 6.41 21.92
C GLN A 188 6.79 4.88 21.99
N LEU A 189 7.73 4.32 21.23
CA LEU A 189 8.00 2.88 21.21
C LEU A 189 9.16 2.55 22.15
N GLY A 190 8.89 1.68 23.11
CA GLY A 190 9.91 1.12 24.00
C GLY A 190 10.75 0.02 23.32
N PRO A 191 11.95 -0.27 23.85
CA PRO A 191 12.88 -1.24 23.27
C PRO A 191 12.37 -2.69 23.26
N GLY A 192 11.37 -3.00 24.10
CA GLY A 192 10.74 -4.31 24.18
C GLY A 192 9.43 -4.44 23.39
N GLY A 193 9.12 -3.50 22.48
CA GLY A 193 7.88 -3.53 21.70
C GLY A 193 6.68 -2.89 22.38
N ASN A 194 6.79 -2.53 23.67
CA ASN A 194 5.74 -1.82 24.40
C ASN A 194 5.51 -0.43 23.80
N VAL A 195 4.28 -0.15 23.36
CA VAL A 195 3.85 1.16 22.89
C VAL A 195 3.34 1.96 24.08
N GLY A 196 3.85 3.17 24.26
CA GLY A 196 3.52 4.03 25.40
C GLY A 196 2.13 4.68 25.30
N ASP A 197 1.92 5.71 26.13
CA ASP A 197 0.69 6.48 26.15
C ASP A 197 0.46 7.23 24.83
N ASP A 198 -0.81 7.30 24.41
CA ASP A 198 -1.22 7.99 23.19
C ASP A 198 -0.92 9.50 23.27
N LEU A 199 -0.13 9.98 22.31
CA LEU A 199 0.26 11.38 22.17
C LEU A 199 -0.69 12.18 21.27
N ALA A 200 -1.54 11.49 20.50
CA ALA A 200 -2.51 12.13 19.59
C ALA A 200 -3.44 13.17 20.24
N PRO A 201 -3.89 13.03 21.51
CA PRO A 201 -4.70 14.05 22.16
C PRO A 201 -4.04 15.43 22.23
N GLN A 202 -2.71 15.51 22.17
CA GLN A 202 -1.97 16.78 22.20
C GLN A 202 -2.11 17.59 20.91
N THR A 203 -2.47 16.94 19.80
CA THR A 203 -2.64 17.56 18.47
C THR A 203 -4.05 17.45 17.92
N ALA A 204 -4.95 16.77 18.65
CA ALA A 204 -6.28 16.39 18.17
C ALA A 204 -7.04 17.54 17.49
N GLU A 205 -7.12 18.71 18.12
CA GLU A 205 -7.87 19.84 17.57
C GLU A 205 -7.30 20.33 16.21
N ALA A 206 -5.97 20.36 16.07
CA ALA A 206 -5.33 20.78 14.82
C ALA A 206 -5.41 19.70 13.74
N ASP A 207 -5.20 18.44 14.13
CA ASP A 207 -5.26 17.29 13.23
C ASP A 207 -6.69 17.08 12.72
N GLU A 208 -7.70 17.15 13.59
CA GLU A 208 -9.12 17.00 13.22
C GLU A 208 -9.55 18.05 12.20
N ARG A 209 -9.22 19.33 12.43
CA ARG A 209 -9.49 20.39 11.45
C ARG A 209 -8.83 20.13 10.10
N CYS A 210 -7.58 19.68 10.12
CA CYS A 210 -6.87 19.37 8.89
C CYS A 210 -7.49 18.19 8.14
N MET A 211 -7.78 17.11 8.88
CA MET A 211 -8.36 15.91 8.33
C MET A 211 -9.76 16.17 7.77
N GLU A 212 -10.59 16.93 8.47
CA GLU A 212 -11.92 17.34 8.00
C GLU A 212 -11.84 18.20 6.73
N ALA A 213 -10.84 19.08 6.63
CA ALA A 213 -10.68 19.96 5.48
C ALA A 213 -10.15 19.25 4.23
N PHE A 214 -9.22 18.30 4.38
CA PHE A 214 -8.40 17.82 3.25
C PHE A 214 -8.37 16.30 3.06
N MET A 215 -8.83 15.49 4.02
CA MET A 215 -8.94 14.05 3.76
C MET A 215 -10.11 13.74 2.82
N PRO A 216 -9.97 12.71 1.98
CA PRO A 216 -11.09 12.24 1.18
C PRO A 216 -12.23 11.75 2.08
N ALA A 217 -13.45 12.15 1.75
CA ALA A 217 -14.63 11.73 2.49
C ALA A 217 -14.82 10.21 2.42
N VAL A 218 -15.13 9.61 3.56
CA VAL A 218 -15.49 8.19 3.69
C VAL A 218 -17.01 8.08 3.71
N ARG A 219 -17.58 7.30 2.79
CA ARG A 219 -19.02 7.04 2.72
C ARG A 219 -19.32 5.57 2.92
N HIS A 220 -20.37 5.30 3.69
CA HIS A 220 -20.89 3.95 3.88
C HIS A 220 -22.18 3.82 3.09
N TYR A 221 -22.17 2.92 2.10
CA TYR A 221 -23.36 2.52 1.36
C TYR A 221 -23.67 1.05 1.64
N GLU A 222 -24.90 0.63 1.38
CA GLU A 222 -25.40 -0.72 1.71
C GLU A 222 -24.52 -1.86 1.18
N TYR A 223 -23.88 -1.68 0.02
CA TYR A 223 -23.05 -2.70 -0.65
C TYR A 223 -21.61 -2.25 -0.92
N THR A 224 -21.20 -1.09 -0.41
CA THR A 224 -19.83 -0.60 -0.61
C THR A 224 -19.31 0.04 0.68
N THR A 225 -18.17 -0.47 1.14
CA THR A 225 -17.48 0.07 2.30
C THR A 225 -16.32 0.92 1.83
N GLU A 226 -16.29 2.17 2.30
CA GLU A 226 -15.14 3.05 2.15
C GLU A 226 -14.43 3.18 3.50
N SER A 227 -13.11 3.40 3.46
CA SER A 227 -12.28 3.56 4.66
C SER A 227 -10.98 4.28 4.31
N ILE A 228 -10.32 4.84 5.33
CA ILE A 228 -8.94 5.32 5.22
C ILE A 228 -8.00 4.24 5.73
N HIS A 229 -6.97 3.92 4.95
CA HIS A 229 -6.00 2.87 5.24
C HIS A 229 -4.59 3.45 5.26
N GLN A 230 -3.86 3.30 6.37
CA GLN A 230 -2.41 3.52 6.38
C GLN A 230 -1.73 2.55 5.40
N ALA A 231 -0.85 3.07 4.55
CA ALA A 231 -0.36 2.35 3.39
C ALA A 231 1.13 2.00 3.50
N THR A 232 1.98 3.00 3.72
CA THR A 232 3.44 2.85 3.67
C THR A 232 4.10 2.98 5.05
N ASN A 233 5.40 2.67 5.10
CA ASN A 233 6.31 3.22 6.11
C ASN A 233 6.40 4.76 6.00
N SER A 234 7.20 5.38 6.88
CA SER A 234 7.52 6.81 6.80
C SER A 234 8.95 7.06 6.31
N LEU A 235 9.20 8.28 5.81
CA LEU A 235 10.53 8.83 5.52
C LEU A 235 10.63 10.27 6.05
N SER A 236 11.82 10.72 6.43
CA SER A 236 12.06 12.13 6.73
C SER A 236 12.50 12.89 5.49
N ILE A 237 11.91 14.04 5.23
CA ILE A 237 12.16 14.85 4.02
C ILE A 237 12.44 16.31 4.37
N THR A 238 13.54 16.85 3.84
CA THR A 238 13.85 18.29 3.87
C THR A 238 13.37 18.97 2.58
N MET A 239 12.68 20.10 2.72
CA MET A 239 11.93 20.75 1.64
C MET A 239 12.77 21.62 0.69
N CYS A 240 14.10 21.59 0.81
CA CYS A 240 15.03 22.23 -0.11
C CYS A 240 15.87 21.19 -0.85
N ALA A 241 16.54 21.61 -1.92
CA ALA A 241 17.36 20.72 -2.74
C ALA A 241 18.65 20.33 -2.00
N ARG A 242 19.09 19.07 -2.15
CA ARG A 242 20.31 18.55 -1.51
C ARG A 242 21.56 19.34 -1.86
N ALA A 243 21.66 19.80 -3.12
CA ALA A 243 22.82 20.52 -3.62
C ALA A 243 22.85 22.01 -3.22
N ASP A 244 21.79 22.52 -2.59
CA ASP A 244 21.74 23.92 -2.14
C ASP A 244 22.63 24.09 -0.90
N PRO A 245 23.71 24.90 -0.97
CA PRO A 245 24.65 25.07 0.15
C PRO A 245 24.03 25.81 1.34
N THR A 246 22.87 26.43 1.17
CA THR A 246 22.12 27.11 2.25
C THR A 246 21.08 26.20 2.91
N CYS A 247 20.87 25.00 2.37
CA CYS A 247 19.88 24.05 2.85
C CYS A 247 20.41 23.21 4.02
N THR A 248 20.06 23.62 5.24
CA THR A 248 20.29 22.82 6.45
C THR A 248 18.97 22.25 6.96
N PRO A 249 18.87 20.93 7.26
CA PRO A 249 17.68 20.36 7.87
C PRO A 249 17.38 20.99 9.25
N THR A 250 16.17 21.53 9.41
CA THR A 250 15.61 22.11 10.63
C THR A 250 14.18 21.62 10.85
N ASP A 251 13.61 21.84 12.03
CA ASP A 251 12.21 21.48 12.31
C ASP A 251 11.19 22.32 11.52
N SER A 252 11.63 23.45 10.95
CA SER A 252 10.79 24.31 10.10
C SER A 252 10.76 23.87 8.64
N ASN A 253 11.78 23.15 8.16
CA ASN A 253 11.88 22.73 6.77
C ASN A 253 11.98 21.20 6.58
N THR A 254 11.90 20.42 7.66
CA THR A 254 12.00 18.96 7.62
C THR A 254 10.75 18.33 8.23
N PHE A 255 10.17 17.38 7.51
CA PHE A 255 8.90 16.74 7.83
C PHE A 255 9.02 15.23 7.78
N ILE A 256 8.04 14.54 8.35
CA ILE A 256 7.86 13.11 8.19
C ILE A 256 6.79 12.91 7.11
N MET A 257 7.10 12.12 6.12
CA MET A 257 6.27 11.84 4.96
C MET A 257 5.78 10.41 4.99
N THR A 258 4.49 10.20 4.72
CA THR A 258 3.86 8.88 4.57
C THR A 258 2.72 8.92 3.57
N ILE A 259 2.36 7.77 3.00
CA ILE A 259 1.20 7.60 2.12
C ILE A 259 0.11 6.86 2.89
N PHE A 260 -1.13 7.32 2.71
CA PHE A 260 -2.34 6.59 3.07
C PHE A 260 -3.22 6.39 1.85
N HIS A 261 -4.10 5.42 1.89
CA HIS A 261 -5.10 5.19 0.86
C HIS A 261 -6.47 5.62 1.34
N TRP A 262 -7.24 6.25 0.46
CA TRP A 262 -8.67 6.03 0.48
C TRP A 262 -8.95 4.67 -0.17
N LYS A 263 -9.62 3.80 0.56
CA LYS A 263 -10.00 2.47 0.11
C LYS A 263 -11.50 2.41 -0.10
N ALA A 264 -11.92 1.81 -1.21
CA ALA A 264 -13.30 1.40 -1.42
C ALA A 264 -13.37 -0.07 -1.81
N MET A 265 -14.39 -0.78 -1.30
CA MET A 265 -14.72 -2.13 -1.75
C MET A 265 -15.98 -2.07 -2.62
N ARG A 266 -15.87 -2.46 -3.89
CA ARG A 266 -17.01 -2.53 -4.82
C ARG A 266 -17.00 -3.88 -5.53
N GLU A 267 -18.13 -4.58 -5.56
CA GLU A 267 -18.26 -5.89 -6.22
C GLU A 267 -17.15 -6.88 -5.80
N PHE A 268 -16.81 -6.82 -4.50
CA PHE A 268 -15.71 -7.57 -3.91
C PHE A 268 -14.32 -7.40 -4.60
N HIS A 269 -14.08 -6.24 -5.19
CA HIS A 269 -12.79 -5.77 -5.72
C HIS A 269 -12.37 -4.47 -5.03
N GLY A 270 -11.10 -4.38 -4.60
CA GLY A 270 -10.57 -3.26 -3.86
C GLY A 270 -10.09 -2.12 -4.76
N ILE A 271 -10.46 -0.89 -4.44
CA ILE A 271 -9.95 0.32 -5.07
C ILE A 271 -9.15 1.08 -4.02
N TYR A 272 -7.91 1.43 -4.34
CA TYR A 272 -7.02 2.19 -3.48
C TYR A 272 -6.55 3.44 -4.21
N GLU A 273 -6.77 4.59 -3.58
CA GLU A 273 -6.37 5.89 -4.10
C GLU A 273 -5.36 6.51 -3.12
N PRO A 274 -4.06 6.63 -3.48
CA PRO A 274 -2.99 7.02 -2.57
C PRO A 274 -2.85 8.53 -2.41
N TYR A 275 -2.79 9.00 -1.17
CA TYR A 275 -2.58 10.39 -0.78
C TYR A 275 -1.33 10.51 0.09
N ILE A 276 -0.55 11.56 -0.10
CA ILE A 276 0.56 11.89 0.79
C ILE A 276 0.08 12.67 2.01
N MET A 277 0.77 12.47 3.12
CA MET A 277 0.61 13.24 4.34
C MET A 277 1.97 13.61 4.90
N LEU A 278 2.09 14.84 5.37
CA LEU A 278 3.27 15.33 6.09
C LEU A 278 2.93 15.59 7.55
N PHE A 279 3.75 15.08 8.45
CA PHE A 279 3.76 15.43 9.87
C PHE A 279 4.94 16.34 10.19
N LYS A 280 4.81 17.18 11.23
CA LYS A 280 5.98 17.82 11.85
C LYS A 280 6.98 16.74 12.29
N ARG A 281 8.28 17.01 12.16
CA ARG A 281 9.34 16.05 12.53
C ARG A 281 9.48 15.85 14.04
N THR A 282 9.12 16.85 14.82
CA THR A 282 9.26 16.81 16.29
C THR A 282 7.94 16.45 16.95
N ALA A 283 8.00 15.65 18.00
CA ALA A 283 6.84 15.34 18.83
C ALA A 283 6.17 16.65 19.32
N PRO A 284 4.83 16.75 19.27
CA PRO A 284 3.86 15.66 19.07
C PRO A 284 3.46 15.41 17.60
N PHE A 285 4.30 15.66 16.58
CA PHE A 285 4.05 15.22 15.19
C PHE A 285 2.71 15.66 14.60
N THR A 286 2.26 16.89 14.85
CA THR A 286 1.04 17.47 14.27
C THR A 286 1.03 17.32 12.75
N ILE A 287 -0.14 17.09 12.16
CA ILE A 287 -0.30 17.09 10.70
C ILE A 287 0.06 18.47 10.17
N HIS A 288 0.99 18.52 9.23
CA HIS A 288 1.43 19.74 8.57
C HIS A 288 0.71 19.96 7.23
N ALA A 289 0.53 18.89 6.45
CA ALA A 289 -0.14 18.98 5.17
C ALA A 289 -0.70 17.63 4.70
N ILE A 290 -1.72 17.69 3.86
CA ILE A 290 -2.31 16.53 3.17
C ILE A 290 -2.37 16.84 1.68
N GLY A 291 -2.06 15.85 0.84
CA GLY A 291 -2.23 15.97 -0.61
C GLY A 291 -3.71 16.14 -0.97
N GLN A 292 -4.03 17.07 -1.86
CA GLN A 292 -5.42 17.37 -2.24
C GLN A 292 -6.00 16.38 -3.25
N ARG A 293 -5.15 15.59 -3.92
CA ARG A 293 -5.54 14.62 -4.94
C ARG A 293 -4.76 13.32 -4.78
N PRO A 294 -5.37 12.17 -5.14
CA PRO A 294 -4.65 10.92 -5.13
C PRO A 294 -3.65 10.85 -6.28
N TYR A 295 -2.59 10.06 -6.11
CA TYR A 295 -1.65 9.81 -7.19
C TYR A 295 -2.16 8.75 -8.15
N TRP A 296 -2.00 9.03 -9.44
CA TRP A 296 -2.19 8.04 -10.49
C TRP A 296 -0.88 7.33 -10.80
N VAL A 297 -0.86 6.01 -10.66
CA VAL A 297 0.24 5.17 -11.13
C VAL A 297 0.06 4.93 -12.62
N HIS A 298 0.84 5.62 -13.46
CA HIS A 298 0.76 5.44 -14.90
C HIS A 298 1.13 4.01 -15.30
N GLY A 299 0.33 3.42 -16.18
CA GLY A 299 0.36 2.00 -16.49
C GLY A 299 -0.78 1.20 -15.83
N ARG A 300 -1.47 1.74 -14.81
CA ARG A 300 -2.68 1.14 -14.24
C ARG A 300 -3.74 0.95 -15.32
N GLY A 301 -4.11 -0.30 -15.56
CA GLY A 301 -5.00 -0.70 -16.64
C GLY A 301 -6.44 -0.97 -16.21
N PRO A 302 -7.30 -1.41 -17.15
CA PRO A 302 -8.58 -2.01 -16.81
C PRO A 302 -8.37 -3.33 -16.03
N PHE A 303 -9.24 -3.60 -15.07
CA PHE A 303 -9.25 -4.89 -14.37
C PHE A 303 -9.85 -5.95 -15.29
N THR A 304 -9.06 -6.98 -15.59
CA THR A 304 -9.44 -8.09 -16.48
C THR A 304 -8.92 -9.42 -15.92
N ALA A 305 -9.29 -10.54 -16.56
CA ALA A 305 -8.73 -11.84 -16.23
C ALA A 305 -7.18 -11.88 -16.35
N GLU A 306 -6.59 -11.06 -17.21
CA GLU A 306 -5.14 -10.97 -17.41
C GLU A 306 -4.42 -10.20 -16.29
N SER A 307 -5.16 -9.45 -15.47
CA SER A 307 -4.61 -8.68 -14.36
C SER A 307 -3.99 -9.60 -13.29
N GLY A 308 -4.41 -10.86 -13.23
CA GLY A 308 -3.72 -11.92 -12.47
C GLY A 308 -4.16 -12.05 -11.01
N ASN A 309 -5.35 -11.53 -10.67
CA ASN A 309 -5.89 -11.61 -9.32
C ASN A 309 -6.16 -13.07 -8.93
N PRO A 310 -5.53 -13.62 -7.86
CA PRO A 310 -5.71 -15.01 -7.45
C PRO A 310 -7.18 -15.39 -7.24
N LYS A 311 -8.00 -14.47 -6.74
CA LYS A 311 -9.41 -14.70 -6.44
C LYS A 311 -10.25 -15.07 -7.66
N PHE A 312 -9.89 -14.58 -8.84
CA PHE A 312 -10.68 -14.73 -10.06
C PHE A 312 -10.05 -15.72 -11.06
N ARG A 313 -8.97 -16.43 -10.69
CA ARG A 313 -8.38 -17.49 -11.52
C ARG A 313 -9.40 -18.60 -11.77
N GLY A 314 -9.67 -18.92 -13.04
CA GLY A 314 -10.66 -19.92 -13.43
C GLY A 314 -12.13 -19.49 -13.28
N HIS A 315 -12.36 -18.21 -12.97
CA HIS A 315 -13.68 -17.59 -12.83
C HIS A 315 -13.74 -16.27 -13.61
N GLU A 316 -13.28 -16.29 -14.86
CA GLU A 316 -13.14 -15.07 -15.68
C GLU A 316 -14.47 -14.36 -15.94
N ASP A 317 -15.59 -15.10 -15.91
CA ASP A 317 -16.95 -14.58 -16.04
C ASP A 317 -17.42 -13.75 -14.85
N GLN A 318 -16.74 -13.87 -13.70
CA GLN A 318 -17.04 -13.16 -12.45
C GLN A 318 -16.20 -11.91 -12.24
N VAL A 319 -15.27 -11.58 -13.17
CA VAL A 319 -14.46 -10.36 -13.08
C VAL A 319 -15.36 -9.12 -13.22
N PRO A 320 -15.40 -8.23 -12.20
CA PRO A 320 -16.19 -7.00 -12.25
C PRO A 320 -15.85 -6.12 -13.46
N LYS A 321 -16.87 -5.68 -14.18
CA LYS A 321 -16.72 -4.89 -15.41
C LYS A 321 -16.55 -3.41 -15.11
N GLY A 322 -15.72 -2.73 -15.88
CA GLY A 322 -15.53 -1.28 -15.77
C GLY A 322 -14.64 -0.85 -14.60
N HIS A 323 -14.01 -1.80 -13.92
CA HIS A 323 -13.02 -1.53 -12.87
C HIS A 323 -11.64 -1.28 -13.48
N THR A 324 -10.79 -0.57 -12.74
CA THR A 324 -9.36 -0.48 -13.01
C THR A 324 -8.61 -1.38 -12.04
N GLU A 325 -7.37 -1.73 -12.35
CA GLU A 325 -6.59 -2.61 -11.49
C GLU A 325 -6.49 -2.10 -10.04
N GLN A 326 -6.55 -2.99 -9.08
CA GLN A 326 -6.19 -2.78 -7.68
C GLN A 326 -4.68 -2.58 -7.58
N ILE A 327 -4.24 -1.32 -7.42
CA ILE A 327 -2.86 -0.97 -7.08
C ILE A 327 -2.84 -0.40 -5.68
N TYR A 328 -2.01 -0.95 -4.79
CA TYR A 328 -1.92 -0.53 -3.41
C TYR A 328 -0.45 -0.37 -3.02
N ILE A 329 -0.08 0.88 -2.75
CA ILE A 329 1.28 1.28 -2.38
C ILE A 329 1.59 0.80 -0.97
N THR A 330 2.56 -0.09 -0.83
CA THR A 330 2.91 -0.72 0.44
C THR A 330 4.21 -0.19 1.03
N SER A 331 5.08 0.39 0.19
CA SER A 331 6.42 0.79 0.61
C SER A 331 6.89 2.09 -0.05
N MET A 332 7.76 2.79 0.68
CA MET A 332 8.42 4.00 0.22
C MET A 332 9.87 4.04 0.72
N SER A 333 10.82 4.27 -0.19
CA SER A 333 12.24 4.36 0.18
C SER A 333 13.00 5.33 -0.71
N TRP A 334 14.07 5.93 -0.18
CA TRP A 334 15.01 6.67 -1.01
C TRP A 334 15.72 5.71 -1.97
N LYS A 335 15.84 6.10 -3.25
CA LYS A 335 16.38 5.22 -4.30
C LYS A 335 17.91 5.10 -4.25
N ASN A 336 18.61 6.14 -3.82
CA ASN A 336 20.07 6.18 -3.94
C ASN A 336 20.77 5.41 -2.83
N LYS A 337 21.90 4.78 -3.18
CA LYS A 337 22.79 4.12 -2.23
C LYS A 337 23.24 5.08 -1.13
N GLY A 338 23.19 4.61 0.11
CA GLY A 338 23.61 5.35 1.30
C GLY A 338 22.54 6.28 1.87
N GLN A 339 21.39 6.44 1.22
CA GLN A 339 20.24 7.09 1.84
C GLN A 339 19.47 6.10 2.71
N THR A 340 19.17 6.49 3.94
CA THR A 340 18.46 5.68 4.95
C THR A 340 17.04 6.20 5.18
N TYR A 341 16.78 6.88 6.28
CA TYR A 341 15.47 7.48 6.62
C TYR A 341 15.29 8.88 6.03
N HIS A 342 16.37 9.64 5.86
CA HIS A 342 16.33 11.06 5.49
C HIS A 342 16.74 11.32 4.04
N GLY A 343 16.03 12.26 3.41
CA GLY A 343 16.32 12.77 2.07
C GLY A 343 15.81 14.19 1.86
N TYR A 344 15.94 14.68 0.62
CA TYR A 344 15.65 16.03 0.18
C TYR A 344 14.61 16.02 -0.94
N ILE A 345 14.01 17.18 -1.21
CA ILE A 345 12.90 17.30 -2.17
C ILE A 345 13.28 16.91 -3.61
N ASP A 346 14.56 17.00 -3.97
CA ASP A 346 15.09 16.61 -5.28
C ASP A 346 15.58 15.16 -5.35
N ASP A 347 15.60 14.44 -4.23
CA ASP A 347 16.03 13.04 -4.23
C ASP A 347 14.96 12.13 -4.89
N PRO A 348 15.40 11.11 -5.63
CA PRO A 348 14.52 10.08 -6.15
C PRO A 348 14.04 9.13 -5.03
N ILE A 349 12.76 8.79 -5.08
CA ILE A 349 12.09 7.84 -4.20
C ILE A 349 11.59 6.67 -5.03
N PHE A 350 11.65 5.46 -4.48
CA PHE A 350 10.85 4.33 -4.93
C PHE A 350 9.54 4.23 -4.17
N LEU A 351 8.47 3.98 -4.92
CA LEU A 351 7.20 3.52 -4.38
C LEU A 351 6.98 2.09 -4.86
N GLY A 352 6.94 1.14 -3.94
CA GLY A 352 6.61 -0.26 -4.21
C GLY A 352 5.15 -0.55 -3.90
N PHE A 353 4.53 -1.41 -4.69
CA PHE A 353 3.11 -1.73 -4.59
C PHE A 353 2.78 -3.15 -5.04
N GLY A 354 1.67 -3.66 -4.53
CA GLY A 354 1.00 -4.83 -5.09
C GLY A 354 0.04 -4.43 -6.21
N ILE A 355 -0.16 -5.36 -7.15
CA ILE A 355 -1.14 -5.29 -8.22
C ILE A 355 -2.00 -6.54 -8.10
N GLU A 356 -3.29 -6.36 -7.83
CA GLU A 356 -4.28 -7.44 -7.78
C GLU A 356 -3.98 -8.60 -6.81
N ASP A 357 -3.17 -8.39 -5.77
CA ASP A 357 -2.74 -9.48 -4.87
C ASP A 357 -2.03 -10.64 -5.61
N GLY A 358 -1.50 -10.39 -6.81
CA GLY A 358 -0.85 -11.42 -7.63
C GLY A 358 0.45 -10.98 -8.32
N LYS A 359 0.73 -9.67 -8.40
CA LYS A 359 1.96 -9.13 -8.99
C LYS A 359 2.54 -8.02 -8.14
N ALA A 360 3.84 -7.80 -8.26
CA ALA A 360 4.55 -6.69 -7.65
C ALA A 360 4.97 -5.65 -8.71
N GLY A 361 4.83 -4.37 -8.35
CA GLY A 361 5.25 -3.25 -9.17
C GLY A 361 6.06 -2.22 -8.40
N VAL A 362 6.81 -1.41 -9.15
CA VAL A 362 7.57 -0.29 -8.61
C VAL A 362 7.52 0.90 -9.57
N ILE A 363 7.50 2.11 -9.02
CA ILE A 363 7.80 3.35 -9.75
C ILE A 363 8.89 4.13 -9.03
N ASP A 364 9.57 5.00 -9.77
CA ASP A 364 10.42 6.04 -9.21
C ASP A 364 9.93 7.44 -9.56
N VAL A 365 10.09 8.37 -8.64
CA VAL A 365 9.70 9.77 -8.78
C VAL A 365 10.65 10.64 -7.98
N HIS A 366 10.78 11.92 -8.31
CA HIS A 366 11.40 12.86 -7.37
C HIS A 366 10.44 13.11 -6.22
N ALA A 367 10.96 13.22 -5.00
CA ALA A 367 10.14 13.44 -3.81
C ALA A 367 9.24 14.68 -3.95
N GLY A 368 9.80 15.77 -4.50
CA GLY A 368 9.09 17.02 -4.76
C GLY A 368 7.91 16.88 -5.71
N ASP A 369 7.92 15.90 -6.62
CA ASP A 369 6.78 15.64 -7.51
C ASP A 369 5.57 15.11 -6.72
N LEU A 370 5.79 14.34 -5.66
CA LEU A 370 4.72 13.90 -4.76
C LEU A 370 4.15 15.12 -4.00
N LEU A 371 4.98 16.10 -3.65
CA LEU A 371 4.59 17.21 -2.77
C LEU A 371 3.96 18.42 -3.48
N LYS A 372 3.71 18.36 -4.79
CA LYS A 372 3.23 19.53 -5.57
C LYS A 372 1.84 20.04 -5.20
N ASP A 373 1.00 19.22 -4.58
CA ASP A 373 -0.42 19.53 -4.34
C ASP A 373 -0.81 19.39 -2.87
N LEU A 374 0.09 19.81 -1.98
CA LEU A 374 -0.14 19.82 -0.54
C LEU A 374 -1.05 21.00 -0.16
N ALA A 375 -2.08 20.70 0.64
CA ALA A 375 -2.81 21.69 1.39
C ALA A 375 -2.19 21.84 2.79
N ASP A 376 -1.78 23.05 3.15
CA ASP A 376 -1.22 23.38 4.46
C ASP A 376 -2.33 23.39 5.53
N SER A 377 -2.16 22.57 6.56
CA SER A 377 -3.07 22.45 7.71
C SER A 377 -3.22 23.76 8.50
N ALA A 378 -2.24 24.67 8.42
CA ALA A 378 -2.27 25.96 9.08
C ALA A 378 -2.91 27.07 8.21
N ALA A 379 -3.10 26.83 6.91
CA ALA A 379 -3.75 27.80 6.04
C ALA A 379 -5.27 27.78 6.23
N PRO A 380 -5.95 28.94 6.21
CA PRO A 380 -7.41 28.97 6.17
C PRO A 380 -7.87 28.18 4.93
N PRO A 381 -8.99 27.43 5.00
CA PRO A 381 -9.47 26.64 3.87
C PRO A 381 -9.59 27.55 2.65
N ALA A 382 -8.87 27.21 1.59
CA ALA A 382 -8.99 27.92 0.33
C ALA A 382 -10.47 27.93 -0.05
N GLN A 383 -11.01 29.12 -0.36
CA GLN A 383 -12.37 29.21 -0.89
C GLN A 383 -12.44 28.26 -2.09
N ALA A 384 -13.41 27.34 -2.04
CA ALA A 384 -13.63 26.42 -3.14
C ALA A 384 -13.63 27.23 -4.45
N PRO A 385 -12.89 26.80 -5.49
CA PRO A 385 -12.97 27.47 -6.78
C PRO A 385 -14.45 27.57 -7.14
N PRO A 386 -14.92 28.76 -7.61
CA PRO A 386 -16.31 28.92 -7.98
C PRO A 386 -16.67 27.77 -8.91
N ALA A 387 -17.77 27.08 -8.60
CA ALA A 387 -18.26 25.98 -9.42
C ALA A 387 -18.18 26.45 -10.88
N VAL A 388 -17.37 25.75 -11.68
CA VAL A 388 -17.34 25.99 -13.11
C VAL A 388 -18.75 25.66 -13.57
N VAL A 389 -19.56 26.68 -13.74
CA VAL A 389 -20.86 26.58 -14.38
C VAL A 389 -20.51 26.01 -15.75
N PRO A 390 -20.90 24.77 -16.08
CA PRO A 390 -20.64 24.24 -17.39
C PRO A 390 -21.23 25.25 -18.38
N PRO A 391 -20.49 25.61 -19.46
CA PRO A 391 -21.02 26.52 -20.46
C PRO A 391 -22.39 25.98 -20.86
N ALA A 392 -23.39 26.87 -20.80
CA ALA A 392 -24.76 26.53 -21.19
C ALA A 392 -24.67 25.73 -22.49
N GLN A 393 -25.13 24.48 -22.43
CA GLN A 393 -25.11 23.60 -23.59
C GLN A 393 -25.75 24.36 -24.74
N ALA A 394 -24.97 24.58 -25.81
CA ALA A 394 -25.52 25.10 -27.04
C ALA A 394 -26.72 24.22 -27.40
N PRO A 395 -27.87 24.80 -27.79
CA PRO A 395 -29.03 24.01 -28.18
C PRO A 395 -28.58 23.01 -29.26
N PRO A 396 -29.04 21.75 -29.17
CA PRO A 396 -28.63 20.73 -30.12
C PRO A 396 -28.91 21.20 -31.54
N PRO A 397 -28.04 20.89 -32.51
CA PRO A 397 -28.29 21.22 -33.90
C PRO A 397 -29.63 20.61 -34.32
N VAL A 398 -30.48 21.44 -34.94
CA VAL A 398 -31.74 21.01 -35.53
C VAL A 398 -31.45 19.86 -36.48
N ALA A 399 -32.02 18.69 -36.18
CA ALA A 399 -31.83 17.50 -37.00
C ALA A 399 -32.28 17.78 -38.45
N PRO A 400 -31.50 17.38 -39.47
CA PRO A 400 -31.95 17.44 -40.85
C PRO A 400 -33.18 16.53 -41.03
N PRO A 401 -34.10 16.87 -41.96
CA PRO A 401 -35.31 16.11 -42.17
C PRO A 401 -34.98 14.65 -42.53
N VAL A 402 -35.61 13.73 -41.78
CA VAL A 402 -35.51 12.29 -42.00
C VAL A 402 -36.09 11.96 -43.38
N GLN A 403 -35.23 11.52 -44.30
CA GLN A 403 -35.70 10.84 -45.50
C GLN A 403 -36.18 9.44 -45.11
N VAL A 404 -37.48 9.20 -45.31
CA VAL A 404 -38.12 7.89 -45.12
C VAL A 404 -37.73 6.99 -46.29
N PRO A 405 -37.00 5.87 -46.07
CA PRO A 405 -36.77 4.89 -47.12
C PRO A 405 -38.05 4.09 -47.41
N PRO A 406 -38.28 3.64 -48.66
CA PRO A 406 -39.46 2.86 -49.03
C PRO A 406 -39.49 1.51 -48.33
N ALA A 407 -40.70 1.07 -47.98
CA ALA A 407 -40.99 -0.14 -47.23
C ALA A 407 -40.42 -1.41 -47.90
N ALA A 408 -39.62 -2.16 -47.14
CA ALA A 408 -39.21 -3.51 -47.50
C ALA A 408 -40.35 -4.51 -47.23
N ALA A 409 -40.54 -5.46 -48.15
CA ALA A 409 -41.54 -6.51 -48.06
C ALA A 409 -41.29 -7.47 -46.87
N PRO A 410 -42.35 -8.04 -46.27
CA PRO A 410 -42.23 -8.91 -45.10
C PRO A 410 -41.58 -10.26 -45.45
N ALA A 411 -40.62 -10.68 -44.62
CA ALA A 411 -39.99 -11.99 -44.65
C ALA A 411 -40.94 -13.09 -44.11
N PRO A 412 -40.85 -14.34 -44.60
CA PRO A 412 -41.69 -15.45 -44.16
C PRO A 412 -41.41 -15.88 -42.72
N MET A 413 -42.47 -16.19 -41.98
CA MET A 413 -42.43 -16.67 -40.59
C MET A 413 -41.67 -18.00 -40.46
N ALA A 414 -40.72 -18.04 -39.53
CA ALA A 414 -40.06 -19.27 -39.10
C ALA A 414 -41.02 -20.16 -38.30
N ALA A 415 -40.94 -21.47 -38.51
CA ALA A 415 -41.75 -22.49 -37.85
C ALA A 415 -41.42 -22.61 -36.34
N PRO A 416 -42.41 -22.99 -35.49
CA PRO A 416 -42.20 -23.17 -34.07
C PRO A 416 -41.34 -24.40 -33.74
N PRO A 417 -40.57 -24.38 -32.64
CA PRO A 417 -39.76 -25.51 -32.18
C PRO A 417 -40.64 -26.68 -31.68
N PRO A 418 -40.15 -27.93 -31.78
CA PRO A 418 -40.86 -29.11 -31.28
C PRO A 418 -40.91 -29.14 -29.74
N PRO A 419 -41.92 -29.81 -29.15
CA PRO A 419 -42.09 -29.89 -27.70
C PRO A 419 -40.99 -30.71 -27.01
N ALA A 420 -40.62 -30.27 -25.80
CA ALA A 420 -39.63 -30.90 -24.94
C ALA A 420 -40.03 -32.32 -24.52
N ALA A 421 -39.08 -33.26 -24.58
CA ALA A 421 -39.24 -34.62 -24.11
C ALA A 421 -39.32 -34.67 -22.57
N ALA A 422 -40.26 -35.47 -22.05
CA ALA A 422 -40.50 -35.67 -20.63
C ALA A 422 -39.33 -36.41 -19.94
N ALA A 423 -39.02 -36.00 -18.70
CA ALA A 423 -38.05 -36.67 -17.84
C ALA A 423 -38.52 -38.08 -17.42
N PRO A 424 -37.61 -39.07 -17.32
CA PRO A 424 -37.95 -40.41 -16.84
C PRO A 424 -38.17 -40.43 -15.32
N ALA A 425 -39.17 -41.21 -14.90
CA ALA A 425 -39.54 -41.44 -13.50
C ALA A 425 -38.48 -42.28 -12.74
N PRO A 426 -38.35 -42.12 -11.41
CA PRO A 426 -37.39 -42.86 -10.59
C PRO A 426 -37.78 -44.36 -10.48
N ALA A 427 -36.77 -45.22 -10.53
CA ALA A 427 -36.92 -46.67 -10.36
C ALA A 427 -37.25 -47.05 -8.90
N PRO A 428 -37.98 -48.15 -8.66
CA PRO A 428 -38.34 -48.58 -7.32
C PRO A 428 -37.18 -49.29 -6.61
N VAL A 429 -37.07 -48.98 -5.32
CA VAL A 429 -36.23 -49.66 -4.32
C VAL A 429 -36.66 -51.12 -4.19
N ARG A 430 -35.69 -52.03 -4.13
CA ARG A 430 -35.86 -53.41 -3.66
C ARG A 430 -35.04 -53.63 -2.40
#